data_AF-A0A2V7VI59-F1
#
_entry.id   AF-A0A2V7VI59-F1
#
_cell.length_a   1.000
_cell.length_b   1.000
_cell.length_c   1.000
_cell.angle_alpha   90.00
_cell.angle_beta   90.00
_cell.angle_gamma   90.00
#
_symmetry.space_group_name_H-M   'P 1'
#
loop_
_entity.id
_entity.type
_entity.pdbx_description
1 polymer ?
#
loop_
_entity_poly.entity_id
_entity_poly.type
_entity_poly.pdbx_seq_one_letter_code
_entity_poly.pdbx_strand_id
1 'polypeptide(L)'
;FPSGVELVRVDVVVTDKDGRPVPDLTQADFTLSENGAPQTIASFESVTVADAPDSEAPVTPPFASTNVGPEPRRARTFVVVFDDIHLSLAQAYRAKGAVTEFLGKATAAGDRVTLIATGGGAWWNA
;
A
#
# COMPACT_ATOMS: atom_id res chain seq x y z
N PHE A 1 -14.29 -37.45 3.55
CA PHE A 1 -14.51 -36.22 4.33
C PHE A 1 -13.60 -35.14 3.75
N PRO A 2 -14.11 -34.05 3.15
CA PRO A 2 -13.23 -32.94 2.79
C PRO A 2 -12.97 -32.13 4.06
N SER A 3 -11.77 -32.24 4.62
CA SER A 3 -11.28 -31.31 5.62
C SER A 3 -10.71 -30.10 4.88
N GLY A 4 -11.50 -29.03 4.77
CA GLY A 4 -11.04 -27.73 4.24
C GLY A 4 -10.78 -26.77 5.40
N VAL A 5 -9.66 -26.07 5.37
CA VAL A 5 -9.41 -24.89 6.22
C VAL A 5 -9.54 -23.67 5.31
N GLU A 6 -10.41 -22.73 5.67
CA GLU A 6 -10.54 -21.45 5.00
C GLU A 6 -9.85 -20.37 5.84
N LEU A 7 -8.89 -19.67 5.23
CA LEU A 7 -8.21 -18.53 5.84
C LEU A 7 -8.60 -17.28 5.05
N VAL A 8 -9.17 -16.30 5.74
CA VAL A 8 -9.53 -15.00 5.16
C VAL A 8 -8.53 -13.96 5.65
N ARG A 9 -7.93 -13.22 4.71
CA ARG A 9 -7.05 -12.09 5.03
C ARG A 9 -7.90 -10.82 5.20
N VAL A 10 -7.62 -10.07 6.25
CA VAL A 10 -8.24 -8.78 6.55
C VAL A 10 -7.13 -7.74 6.71
N ASP A 11 -7.16 -6.70 5.89
CA ASP A 11 -6.22 -5.58 5.98
C ASP A 11 -6.81 -4.46 6.84
N VAL A 12 -6.02 -3.92 7.77
CA VAL A 12 -6.47 -2.88 8.72
C VAL A 12 -5.47 -1.73 8.74
N VAL A 13 -5.97 -0.50 8.70
CA VAL A 13 -5.18 0.73 8.86
C VAL A 13 -5.68 1.46 10.10
N VAL A 14 -4.78 1.72 11.05
CA VAL A 14 -5.09 2.44 12.29
C VAL A 14 -4.35 3.77 12.30
N THR A 15 -5.11 4.86 12.44
CA THR A 15 -4.56 6.23 12.46
C THR A 15 -4.97 6.98 13.71
N ASP A 16 -4.11 7.92 14.14
CA ASP A 16 -4.44 8.90 15.17
C ASP A 16 -5.44 9.96 14.66
N LYS A 17 -5.80 10.91 15.54
CA LYS A 17 -6.71 12.02 15.23
C LYS A 17 -6.21 12.96 14.12
N ASP A 18 -4.90 12.97 13.85
CA ASP A 18 -4.26 13.81 12.85
C ASP A 18 -4.00 13.01 11.54
N GLY A 19 -4.48 11.77 11.46
CA GLY A 19 -4.33 10.89 10.30
C GLY A 19 -2.99 10.18 10.21
N ARG A 20 -2.16 10.19 11.25
CA ARG A 20 -0.86 9.50 11.25
C ARG A 20 -1.03 8.03 11.64
N PRO A 21 -0.36 7.08 10.98
CA PRO A 21 -0.39 5.68 11.39
C PRO A 21 0.06 5.50 12.85
N VAL A 22 -0.66 4.67 13.61
CA VAL A 22 -0.28 4.30 14.97
C VAL A 22 0.74 3.14 14.90
N PRO A 23 2.00 3.34 15.32
CA PRO A 23 3.03 2.31 15.23
C PRO A 23 2.88 1.25 16.33
N ASP A 24 3.66 0.17 16.19
CA ASP A 24 3.90 -0.84 17.22
C ASP A 24 2.66 -1.56 17.78
N LEU A 25 1.56 -1.57 17.02
CA LEU A 25 0.39 -2.38 17.34
C LEU A 25 0.70 -3.86 17.20
N THR A 26 0.19 -4.65 18.14
CA THR A 26 0.34 -6.08 18.23
C THR A 26 -1.00 -6.78 17.99
N GLN A 27 -0.96 -8.09 17.74
CA GLN A 27 -2.18 -8.90 17.62
C GLN A 27 -3.12 -8.75 18.84
N ALA A 28 -2.57 -8.54 20.04
CA ALA A 28 -3.34 -8.41 21.28
C ALA A 28 -4.18 -7.12 21.35
N ASP A 29 -3.87 -6.13 20.51
CA ASP A 29 -4.60 -4.87 20.43
C ASP A 29 -5.86 -4.96 19.55
N PHE A 30 -6.13 -6.12 18.95
CA PHE A 30 -7.25 -6.35 18.05
C PHE A 30 -8.20 -7.42 18.56
N THR A 31 -9.49 -7.23 18.31
CA THR A 31 -10.52 -8.26 18.43
C THR A 31 -11.23 -8.36 17.08
N LEU A 32 -11.34 -9.57 16.54
CA LEU A 32 -12.08 -9.83 15.30
C LEU A 32 -13.43 -10.44 15.64
N SER A 33 -14.49 -9.93 15.02
CA SER A 33 -15.83 -10.51 15.12
C SER A 33 -16.53 -10.48 13.78
N GLU A 34 -17.27 -11.53 13.47
CA GLU A 34 -18.14 -11.61 12.30
C GLU A 34 -19.58 -11.78 12.77
N ASN A 35 -20.47 -10.87 12.36
CA ASN A 35 -21.87 -10.86 12.79
C ASN A 35 -22.06 -10.93 14.32
N GLY A 36 -21.14 -10.31 15.07
CA GLY A 36 -21.13 -10.31 16.53
C GLY A 36 -20.54 -11.57 17.19
N ALA A 37 -20.16 -12.59 16.42
CA ALA A 37 -19.46 -13.77 16.93
C ALA A 37 -17.93 -13.54 16.89
N PRO A 38 -17.18 -13.75 17.99
CA PRO A 38 -15.72 -13.63 18.00
C PRO A 38 -15.05 -14.63 17.04
N GLN A 39 -14.02 -14.16 16.34
CA GLN A 39 -13.22 -14.96 15.41
C GLN A 39 -11.77 -15.01 15.89
N THR A 40 -11.11 -16.15 15.62
CA THR A 40 -9.70 -16.33 15.99
C THR A 40 -8.80 -15.67 14.94
N ILE A 41 -7.90 -14.79 15.38
CA ILE A 41 -6.83 -14.28 14.52
C ILE A 41 -5.74 -15.36 14.43
N ALA A 42 -5.67 -16.06 13.30
CA ALA A 42 -4.73 -17.17 13.11
C ALA A 42 -3.27 -16.71 12.88
N SER A 43 -3.08 -15.54 12.28
CA SER A 43 -1.77 -14.95 12.00
C SER A 43 -1.88 -13.42 11.99
N PHE A 44 -0.81 -12.74 12.38
CA PHE A 44 -0.74 -11.27 12.37
C PHE A 44 0.60 -10.83 11.74
N GLU A 45 0.53 -9.86 10.84
CA GLU A 45 1.71 -9.20 10.24
C GLU A 45 1.52 -7.70 10.40
N SER A 46 2.50 -7.03 11.04
CA SER A 46 2.56 -5.57 11.03
C SER A 46 3.28 -5.13 9.76
N VAL A 47 2.59 -4.35 8.93
CA VAL A 47 3.15 -3.83 7.68
C VAL A 47 3.52 -2.37 7.88
N THR A 48 4.81 -2.10 8.08
CA THR A 48 5.35 -0.74 8.01
C THR A 48 5.94 -0.52 6.63
N VAL A 49 5.37 0.43 5.88
CA VAL A 49 6.02 0.95 4.69
C VAL A 49 7.07 1.94 5.16
N ALA A 50 8.30 1.47 5.38
CA ALA A 50 9.44 2.37 5.49
C ALA A 50 9.65 3.03 4.13
N ASP A 51 9.91 4.34 4.10
CA ASP A 51 10.61 4.94 2.98
C ASP A 51 11.90 4.16 2.81
N ALA A 52 12.05 3.48 1.68
CA ALA A 52 13.21 2.64 1.45
C ALA A 52 14.46 3.49 1.68
N PRO A 53 15.30 3.18 2.69
CA PRO A 53 16.63 3.76 2.67
C PRO A 53 17.28 3.29 1.37
N ASP A 54 18.09 4.17 0.76
CA ASP A 54 19.03 3.76 -0.28
C ASP A 54 19.93 2.67 0.35
N SER A 55 19.49 1.43 0.24
CA SER A 55 20.20 0.29 0.79
C SER A 55 21.42 0.12 -0.09
N GLU A 56 22.56 0.59 0.42
CA GLU A 56 23.86 0.28 -0.12
C GLU A 56 23.94 -1.23 -0.26
N ALA A 57 24.18 -1.70 -1.49
CA ALA A 57 24.16 -3.11 -1.80
C ALA A 57 25.10 -3.86 -0.84
N PRO A 58 24.63 -4.95 -0.18
CA PRO A 58 25.49 -5.71 0.71
C PRO A 58 26.73 -6.18 -0.06
N VAL A 59 27.91 -5.84 0.46
CA VAL A 59 29.18 -6.31 -0.11
C VAL A 59 29.20 -7.84 0.03
N THR A 60 28.93 -8.54 -1.07
CA THR A 60 28.87 -10.01 -1.04
C THR A 60 30.30 -10.55 -1.14
N PRO A 61 30.77 -11.37 -0.18
CA PRO A 61 32.07 -12.02 -0.31
C PRO A 61 32.09 -12.90 -1.57
N PRO A 62 33.23 -13.00 -2.28
CA PRO A 62 33.29 -13.65 -3.60
C PRO A 62 32.92 -15.15 -3.62
N PHE A 63 32.70 -15.78 -2.47
CA PHE A 63 32.36 -17.20 -2.33
C PHE A 63 31.28 -17.47 -1.26
N ALA A 64 30.22 -16.68 -1.24
CA ALA A 64 29.05 -16.94 -0.38
C ALA A 64 27.83 -17.30 -1.22
N SER A 65 27.24 -18.48 -0.99
CA SER A 65 25.90 -18.82 -1.47
C SER A 65 24.89 -18.50 -0.37
N THR A 66 23.89 -17.66 -0.67
CA THR A 66 22.82 -17.30 0.25
C THR A 66 21.47 -17.45 -0.43
N ASN A 67 20.47 -17.91 0.33
CA ASN A 67 19.07 -17.90 -0.10
C ASN A 67 18.38 -16.56 0.18
N VAL A 68 19.11 -15.60 0.73
CA VAL A 68 18.66 -14.21 0.91
C VAL A 68 19.01 -13.44 -0.36
N GLY A 69 18.04 -13.35 -1.27
CA GLY A 69 18.10 -12.39 -2.37
C GLY A 69 17.94 -10.95 -1.83
N PRO A 70 18.28 -9.91 -2.61
CA PRO A 70 17.86 -8.57 -2.25
C PRO A 70 16.35 -8.60 -1.99
N GLU A 71 15.92 -8.15 -0.80
CA GLU A 71 14.50 -7.94 -0.50
C GLU A 71 13.88 -7.26 -1.73
N PRO A 72 12.87 -7.85 -2.37
CA PRO A 72 12.21 -7.18 -3.47
C PRO A 72 11.77 -5.83 -2.91
N ARG A 73 12.33 -4.72 -3.44
CA ARG A 73 11.85 -3.39 -3.08
C ARG A 73 10.34 -3.48 -3.24
N ARG A 74 9.59 -3.36 -2.13
CA ARG A 74 8.12 -3.31 -2.14
C ARG A 74 7.76 -2.00 -2.84
N ALA A 75 7.90 -1.97 -4.15
CA ALA A 75 7.56 -0.85 -5.01
C ALA A 75 6.04 -0.73 -4.94
N ARG A 76 5.56 0.33 -4.30
CA ARG A 76 4.12 0.57 -4.22
C ARG A 76 3.63 0.88 -5.62
N THR A 77 2.49 0.32 -5.98
CA THR A 77 1.84 0.63 -7.25
C THR A 77 0.57 1.41 -6.96
N PHE A 78 0.49 2.62 -7.49
CA PHE A 78 -0.67 3.49 -7.37
C PHE A 78 -1.39 3.56 -8.70
N VAL A 79 -2.71 3.35 -8.68
CA VAL A 79 -3.59 3.59 -9.82
C VAL A 79 -4.49 4.77 -9.46
N VAL A 80 -4.28 5.88 -10.16
CA VAL A 80 -5.08 7.09 -10.02
C VAL A 80 -6.12 7.10 -11.13
N VAL A 81 -7.39 6.99 -10.76
CA VAL A 81 -8.51 7.11 -11.69
C VAL A 81 -9.06 8.54 -11.62
N PHE A 82 -9.01 9.26 -12.74
CA PHE A 82 -9.45 10.64 -12.85
C PHE A 82 -10.77 10.72 -13.62
N ASP A 83 -11.82 11.24 -12.97
CA ASP A 83 -13.16 11.26 -13.56
C ASP A 83 -13.38 12.46 -14.50
N ASP A 84 -12.83 12.42 -15.71
CA ASP A 84 -12.91 13.52 -16.66
C ASP A 84 -14.29 13.68 -17.34
N ILE A 85 -15.20 12.72 -17.14
CA ILE A 85 -16.56 12.76 -17.72
C ILE A 85 -17.60 13.43 -16.81
N HIS A 86 -17.46 13.35 -15.49
CA HIS A 86 -18.46 13.90 -14.56
C HIS A 86 -17.98 15.11 -13.75
N LEU A 87 -16.68 15.43 -13.75
CA LEU A 87 -16.19 16.60 -13.02
C LEU A 87 -16.53 17.90 -13.75
N SER A 88 -17.13 18.85 -13.02
CA SER A 88 -17.13 20.25 -13.45
C SER A 88 -15.70 20.80 -13.53
N LEU A 89 -15.51 21.90 -14.27
CA LEU A 89 -14.20 22.54 -14.43
C LEU A 89 -13.53 22.87 -13.07
N ALA A 90 -14.28 23.41 -12.12
CA ALA A 90 -13.76 23.72 -10.79
C ALA A 90 -13.35 22.46 -10.00
N GLN A 91 -14.10 21.37 -10.12
CA GLN A 91 -13.75 20.10 -9.49
C GLN A 91 -12.52 19.47 -10.15
N ALA A 92 -12.42 19.54 -11.49
CA ALA A 92 -11.26 19.06 -12.23
C ALA A 92 -9.97 19.79 -11.82
N TYR A 93 -10.02 21.12 -11.64
CA TYR A 93 -8.87 21.88 -11.11
C TYR A 93 -8.46 21.43 -9.70
N ARG A 94 -9.43 21.20 -8.81
CA ARG A 94 -9.15 20.69 -7.45
C ARG A 94 -8.55 19.29 -7.47
N ALA A 95 -9.13 18.38 -8.26
CA ALA A 95 -8.64 17.02 -8.41
C ALA A 95 -7.21 17.01 -8.99
N LYS A 96 -6.93 17.83 -10.00
CA LYS A 96 -5.57 18.00 -10.55
C LYS A 96 -4.60 18.49 -9.48
N GLY A 97 -5.00 19.46 -8.66
CA GLY A 97 -4.20 19.93 -7.52
C GLY A 97 -3.85 18.80 -6.54
N ALA A 98 -4.85 18.01 -6.14
CA ALA A 98 -4.65 16.87 -5.23
C ALA A 98 -3.72 15.80 -5.82
N VAL A 99 -3.87 15.45 -7.09
CA VAL A 99 -2.97 14.50 -7.78
C VAL A 99 -1.54 15.05 -7.84
N THR A 100 -1.38 16.35 -8.10
CA THR A 100 -0.06 17.00 -8.15
C THR A 100 0.62 16.98 -6.77
N GLU A 101 -0.14 17.25 -5.71
CA GLU A 101 0.36 17.18 -4.34
C GLU A 101 0.75 15.75 -3.94
N PHE A 102 -0.08 14.77 -4.26
CA PHE A 102 0.21 13.35 -4.04
C PHE A 102 1.51 12.93 -4.70
N LEU A 103 1.68 13.24 -6.00
CA LEU A 103 2.89 12.92 -6.75
C LEU A 103 4.14 13.64 -6.23
N GLY A 104 3.99 14.79 -5.56
CA GLY A 104 5.10 15.56 -5.00
C GLY A 104 5.47 15.20 -3.57
N LYS A 105 4.57 14.59 -2.80
CA LYS A 105 4.74 14.40 -1.35
C LYS A 105 4.61 12.97 -0.87
N ALA A 106 3.89 12.11 -1.58
CA ALA A 106 3.52 10.77 -1.09
C ALA A 106 4.19 9.63 -1.86
N THR A 107 4.70 9.89 -3.06
CA THR A 107 5.46 8.92 -3.85
C THR A 107 6.95 8.96 -3.47
N ALA A 108 7.62 7.82 -3.60
CA ALA A 108 9.03 7.64 -3.35
C ALA A 108 9.72 6.99 -4.57
N ALA A 109 11.05 7.01 -4.58
CA ALA A 109 11.83 6.37 -5.62
C ALA A 109 11.50 4.86 -5.70
N GLY A 110 11.12 4.40 -6.89
CA GLY A 110 10.74 3.00 -7.13
C GLY A 110 9.23 2.73 -7.07
N ASP A 111 8.40 3.69 -6.63
CA ASP A 111 6.96 3.58 -6.79
C ASP A 111 6.57 3.65 -8.28
N ARG A 112 5.51 2.92 -8.63
CA ARG A 112 4.90 2.96 -9.95
C ARG A 112 3.58 3.70 -9.88
N VAL A 113 3.35 4.63 -10.78
CA VAL A 113 2.07 5.37 -10.84
C VAL A 113 1.48 5.30 -12.23
N THR A 114 0.22 4.89 -12.29
CA THR A 114 -0.59 4.96 -13.51
C THR A 114 -1.74 5.94 -13.30
N LEU A 115 -1.93 6.85 -14.24
CA LEU A 115 -3.10 7.74 -14.30
C LEU A 115 -4.01 7.28 -15.44
N ILE A 116 -5.28 7.06 -15.13
CA ILE A 116 -6.31 6.65 -16.08
C ILE A 116 -7.47 7.64 -16.02
N ALA A 117 -7.85 8.19 -17.17
CA ALA A 117 -9.07 8.98 -17.28
C ALA A 117 -10.28 8.09 -17.64
N THR A 118 -11.43 8.29 -16.99
CA THR A 118 -12.64 7.49 -17.21
C THR A 118 -13.19 7.58 -18.63
N GLY A 119 -13.06 8.73 -19.30
CA GLY A 119 -13.41 8.93 -20.69
C GLY A 119 -12.46 8.27 -21.69
N GLY A 120 -11.38 7.64 -21.21
CA GLY A 120 -10.39 6.93 -22.04
C GLY A 120 -9.41 7.83 -22.79
N GLY A 121 -9.48 9.16 -22.61
CA GLY A 121 -8.67 10.13 -23.35
C GLY A 121 -7.23 10.34 -22.86
N ALA A 122 -6.88 9.85 -21.67
CA ALA A 122 -5.54 10.02 -21.10
C ALA A 122 -5.06 8.77 -20.34
N TRP A 123 -3.94 8.23 -20.80
CA TRP A 123 -3.29 7.04 -20.26
C TRP A 123 -1.82 7.41 -20.05
N TRP A 124 -1.35 7.36 -18.80
CA TRP A 124 0.02 7.71 -18.47
C TRP A 124 0.57 6.77 -17.39
N ASN A 125 1.84 6.41 -17.53
CA ASN A 125 2.57 5.56 -16.58
C ASN A 125 3.98 6.13 -16.35
N ALA A 126 4.44 6.09 -15.10
CA ALA A 126 5.82 6.38 -14.71
C ALA A 126 6.31 5.45 -13.61
#